data_AF-A0A6P0R4Y1-F1
#
_entry.id   AF-A0A6P0R4Y1-F1
#
_cell.length_a   1.000
_cell.length_b   1.000
_cell.length_c   1.000
_cell.angle_alpha   90.00
_cell.angle_beta   90.00
_cell.angle_gamma   90.00
#
_symmetry.space_group_name_H-M   'P 1'
#
loop_
_entity.id
_entity.type
_entity.pdbx_description
1 polymer ?
#
loop_
_entity_poly.entity_id
_entity_poly.type
_entity_poly.pdbx_seq_one_letter_code
_entity_poly.pdbx_strand_id
1 'polypeptide(L)'
;MWQILRWIEEDIGGVEAMEKINWQKSSALYDFIDATPLFDCPVEVESRSRMNVVFKLPTKSLEQQFIQEAFESGLVGVAGHRTQGGCRVSLYNAVTIDAVKNLIEFMDKFAQKTNY
;
A
#
# COMPACT_ATOMS: atom_id res chain seq x y z
N MET A 1 -5.93 25.06 -15.34
CA MET A 1 -6.97 24.09 -14.96
C MET A 1 -6.69 22.65 -15.43
N TRP A 2 -5.82 22.41 -16.42
CA TRP A 2 -5.48 21.06 -16.93
C TRP A 2 -4.14 20.48 -16.45
N GLN A 3 -3.61 20.93 -15.31
CA GLN A 3 -2.25 20.61 -14.90
C GLN A 3 -2.01 19.10 -14.69
N ILE A 4 -2.99 18.39 -14.11
CA ILE A 4 -2.87 16.94 -13.88
C ILE A 4 -2.92 16.15 -15.19
N LEU A 5 -3.77 16.56 -16.15
CA LEU A 5 -3.81 15.90 -17.45
C LEU A 5 -2.50 16.08 -18.22
N ARG A 6 -1.93 17.29 -18.21
CA ARG A 6 -0.62 17.55 -18.82
C ARG A 6 0.49 16.77 -18.16
N TRP A 7 0.51 16.69 -16.83
CA TRP A 7 1.50 15.86 -16.13
C TRP A 7 1.40 14.37 -16.53
N ILE A 8 0.18 13.81 -16.63
CA ILE A 8 0.01 12.43 -17.09
C ILE A 8 0.49 12.26 -18.53
N GLU A 9 0.11 13.17 -19.43
CA GLU A 9 0.44 13.06 -20.86
C GLU A 9 1.93 13.30 -21.13
N GLU A 10 2.48 14.40 -20.62
CA GLU A 10 3.79 14.94 -20.98
C GLU A 10 4.92 14.34 -20.11
N ASP A 11 4.73 14.24 -18.80
CA ASP A 11 5.81 13.82 -17.88
C ASP A 11 5.81 12.30 -17.62
N ILE A 12 4.63 11.68 -17.57
CA ILE A 12 4.52 10.23 -17.34
C ILE A 12 4.54 9.44 -18.66
N GLY A 13 4.05 10.02 -19.75
CA GLY A 13 3.93 9.35 -21.06
C GLY A 13 2.56 8.70 -21.28
N GLY A 14 1.50 9.31 -20.75
CA GLY A 14 0.12 8.90 -20.94
C GLY A 14 -0.37 7.79 -20.01
N VAL A 15 -1.61 7.37 -20.23
CA VAL A 15 -2.30 6.40 -19.37
C VAL A 15 -1.69 5.00 -19.38
N GLU A 16 -1.10 4.57 -20.50
CA GLU A 16 -0.43 3.27 -20.59
C GLU A 16 0.84 3.22 -19.74
N ALA A 17 1.63 4.29 -19.74
CA ALA A 17 2.80 4.40 -18.88
C ALA A 17 2.39 4.44 -17.39
N MET A 18 1.34 5.21 -17.07
CA MET A 18 0.78 5.24 -15.72
C MET A 18 0.25 3.88 -15.26
N GLU A 19 -0.37 3.10 -16.15
CA GLU A 19 -0.82 1.74 -15.85
C GLU A 19 0.36 0.84 -15.46
N LYS A 20 1.47 0.88 -16.21
CA LYS A 20 2.68 0.10 -15.90
C LYS A 20 3.25 0.48 -14.53
N ILE A 21 3.31 1.77 -14.20
CA ILE A 21 3.77 2.26 -12.90
C ILE A 21 2.85 1.76 -11.78
N ASN A 22 1.54 1.86 -11.97
CA ASN A 22 0.54 1.40 -11.01
C ASN A 22 0.60 -0.12 -10.80
N TRP A 23 0.84 -0.89 -11.87
CA TRP A 23 1.08 -2.32 -11.79
C TRP A 23 2.35 -2.62 -10.96
N GLN A 24 3.49 -2.00 -11.27
CA GLN A 24 4.73 -2.18 -10.51
C GLN A 24 4.57 -1.88 -9.01
N LYS A 25 3.90 -0.78 -8.66
CA LYS A 25 3.62 -0.39 -7.27
C LYS A 25 2.78 -1.46 -6.54
N SER A 26 1.66 -1.84 -7.15
CA SER A 26 0.74 -2.78 -6.52
C SER A 26 1.32 -4.19 -6.42
N SER A 27 2.00 -4.67 -7.47
CA SER A 27 2.73 -5.95 -7.45
C SER A 27 3.77 -5.98 -6.34
N ALA A 28 4.65 -4.97 -6.25
CA ALA A 28 5.67 -4.95 -5.20
C ALA A 28 5.09 -5.04 -3.78
N LEU A 29 3.98 -4.36 -3.53
CA LEU A 29 3.32 -4.40 -2.22
C LEU A 29 2.61 -5.75 -1.98
N TYR A 30 1.91 -6.30 -2.97
CA TYR A 30 1.25 -7.59 -2.84
C TYR A 30 2.24 -8.74 -2.69
N ASP A 31 3.32 -8.75 -3.47
CA ASP A 31 4.38 -9.75 -3.38
C ASP A 31 4.98 -9.78 -1.97
N PHE A 32 5.19 -8.61 -1.36
CA PHE A 32 5.66 -8.51 0.02
C PHE A 32 4.62 -9.02 1.03
N ILE A 33 3.36 -8.63 0.89
CA ILE A 33 2.27 -9.09 1.77
C ILE A 33 2.14 -10.61 1.71
N ASP A 34 2.11 -11.19 0.51
CA ASP A 34 1.94 -12.63 0.31
C ASP A 34 3.14 -13.44 0.81
N ALA A 35 4.34 -12.86 0.78
CA ALA A 35 5.57 -13.49 1.29
C ALA A 35 5.74 -13.37 2.81
N THR A 36 4.95 -12.52 3.48
CA THR A 36 5.15 -12.18 4.90
C THR A 36 3.98 -12.66 5.76
N PRO A 37 4.15 -13.71 6.59
CA PRO A 37 3.05 -14.34 7.34
C PRO A 37 2.25 -13.42 8.29
N LEU A 38 2.83 -12.30 8.70
CA LEU A 38 2.15 -11.33 9.58
C LEU A 38 0.99 -10.61 8.88
N PHE A 39 1.03 -10.47 7.55
CA PHE A 39 0.04 -9.70 6.80
C PHE A 39 -0.87 -10.63 5.99
N ASP A 40 -2.19 -10.40 6.09
CA ASP A 40 -3.18 -11.18 5.36
C ASP A 40 -4.03 -10.28 4.46
N CYS A 41 -4.09 -10.56 3.16
CA CYS A 41 -4.97 -9.86 2.24
C CYS A 41 -6.25 -10.70 2.02
N PRO A 42 -7.41 -10.26 2.53
CA PRO A 42 -8.66 -11.04 2.46
C PRO A 42 -9.36 -10.94 1.09
N VAL A 43 -8.63 -10.59 0.04
CA VAL A 43 -9.16 -10.37 -1.31
C VAL A 43 -8.53 -11.39 -2.25
N GLU A 44 -9.39 -12.11 -2.98
CA GLU A 44 -8.99 -13.05 -4.03
C GLU A 44 -8.00 -12.41 -5.01
N VAL A 45 -6.94 -13.13 -5.37
CA VAL A 45 -5.79 -12.61 -6.14
C VAL A 45 -6.23 -11.88 -7.40
N GLU A 46 -7.15 -12.48 -8.17
CA GLU A 46 -7.66 -11.93 -9.44
C GLU A 46 -8.55 -10.67 -9.25
N SER A 47 -9.01 -10.39 -8.04
CA SER A 47 -9.86 -9.24 -7.69
C SER A 47 -9.10 -8.12 -6.97
N ARG A 48 -7.79 -8.28 -6.77
CA ARG A 48 -6.96 -7.32 -6.04
C ARG A 48 -6.88 -5.98 -6.77
N SER A 49 -7.12 -4.91 -6.04
CA SER A 49 -7.06 -3.56 -6.59
C SER A 49 -5.63 -3.10 -6.75
N ARG A 50 -5.30 -2.54 -7.92
CA ARG A 50 -4.03 -1.83 -8.14
C ARG A 50 -3.95 -0.49 -7.41
N MET A 51 -5.09 0.03 -6.97
CA MET A 51 -5.20 1.37 -6.38
C MET A 51 -5.39 1.35 -4.87
N ASN A 52 -6.10 0.36 -4.32
CA ASN A 52 -6.43 0.32 -2.90
C ASN A 52 -6.16 -1.06 -2.35
N VAL A 53 -4.97 -1.23 -1.80
CA VAL A 53 -4.53 -2.47 -1.18
C VAL A 53 -5.07 -2.52 0.24
N VAL A 54 -5.74 -3.61 0.59
CA VAL A 54 -6.26 -3.86 1.95
C VAL A 54 -5.59 -5.11 2.51
N PHE A 55 -5.26 -5.06 3.79
CA PHE A 55 -4.70 -6.20 4.51
C PHE A 55 -5.03 -6.11 5.99
N LYS A 56 -4.87 -7.22 6.70
CA LYS A 56 -5.11 -7.37 8.13
C LYS A 56 -3.86 -7.90 8.81
N LEU A 57 -3.82 -7.72 10.12
CA LEU A 57 -2.85 -8.35 11.02
C LEU A 57 -3.60 -9.36 11.91
N PRO A 58 -2.91 -10.29 12.59
CA PRO A 58 -3.56 -11.40 13.31
C PRO A 58 -4.50 -10.95 14.43
N THR A 59 -4.30 -9.75 14.99
CA THR A 59 -5.13 -9.21 16.06
C THR A 59 -5.43 -7.72 15.85
N LYS A 60 -6.54 -7.24 16.41
CA LYS A 60 -6.89 -5.81 16.42
C LYS A 60 -5.88 -4.95 17.16
N SER A 61 -5.21 -5.49 18.18
CA SER A 61 -4.14 -4.78 18.89
C SER A 61 -2.94 -4.55 17.97
N LEU A 62 -2.56 -5.56 17.17
CA LEU A 62 -1.47 -5.40 16.20
C LEU A 62 -1.85 -4.46 15.07
N GLU A 63 -3.09 -4.51 14.56
CA GLU A 63 -3.58 -3.52 13.57
C GLU A 63 -3.46 -2.09 14.13
N GLN A 64 -3.89 -1.85 15.38
CA GLN A 64 -3.80 -0.52 16.00
C GLN A 64 -2.35 -0.08 16.20
N GLN A 65 -1.48 -0.98 16.67
CA GLN A 65 -0.07 -0.70 16.85
C GLN A 65 0.60 -0.37 15.51
N PHE A 66 0.32 -1.13 14.46
CA PHE A 66 0.83 -0.87 13.11
C PHE A 66 0.40 0.50 12.59
N ILE A 67 -0.89 0.85 12.74
CA ILE A 67 -1.42 2.16 12.32
C ILE A 67 -0.74 3.30 13.09
N GLN A 68 -0.52 3.13 14.39
CA GLN A 68 0.12 4.14 15.23
C GLN A 68 1.61 4.32 14.85
N GLU A 69 2.37 3.23 14.73
CA GLU A 69 3.79 3.28 14.37
C GLU A 69 3.99 3.79 12.93
N ALA A 70 3.06 3.47 12.01
CA ALA A 70 3.06 4.01 10.66
C ALA A 70 2.89 5.54 10.68
N PHE A 71 1.93 6.03 11.46
CA PHE A 71 1.71 7.48 11.63
C PHE A 71 2.94 8.19 12.20
N GLU A 72 3.57 7.61 13.23
CA GLU A 72 4.81 8.14 13.82
C GLU A 72 5.99 8.14 12.84
N SER A 73 6.01 7.18 11.91
CA SER A 73 6.98 7.09 10.81
C SER A 73 6.65 7.99 9.61
N GLY A 74 5.61 8.81 9.70
CA GLY A 74 5.16 9.71 8.63
C GLY A 74 4.33 9.04 7.53
N LEU A 75 3.99 7.76 7.68
CA LEU A 75 3.08 7.03 6.79
C LEU A 75 1.63 7.28 7.20
N VAL A 76 1.03 8.31 6.59
CA VAL A 76 -0.35 8.71 6.86
C VAL A 76 -1.35 7.96 5.99
N GLY A 77 -2.57 7.76 6.50
CA GLY A 77 -3.69 7.22 5.72
C GLY A 77 -3.74 5.69 5.60
N VAL A 78 -2.97 4.98 6.44
CA VAL A 78 -2.90 3.51 6.44
C VAL A 78 -4.08 2.84 7.18
N ALA A 79 -4.84 3.61 7.96
CA ALA A 79 -6.02 3.09 8.65
C ALA A 79 -7.09 2.62 7.67
N GLY A 80 -7.56 1.39 7.84
CA GLY A 80 -8.68 0.83 7.09
C GLY A 80 -10.00 1.57 7.33
N HIS A 81 -11.01 1.26 6.52
CA HIS A 81 -12.32 1.89 6.68
C HIS A 81 -12.95 1.51 8.03
N ARG A 82 -13.58 2.47 8.71
CA ARG A 82 -14.16 2.31 10.07
C ARG A 82 -15.04 1.07 10.24
N THR A 83 -15.72 0.63 9.18
CA THR A 83 -16.62 -0.54 9.20
C THR A 83 -15.94 -1.88 8.87
N GLN A 84 -14.79 -1.88 8.18
CA GLN A 84 -14.09 -3.09 7.76
C GLN A 84 -12.90 -3.42 8.67
N GLY A 85 -12.37 -2.41 9.38
CA GLY A 85 -11.13 -2.53 10.17
C GLY A 85 -9.92 -2.79 9.27
N GLY A 86 -8.84 -3.33 9.83
CA GLY A 86 -7.63 -3.62 9.07
C GLY A 86 -6.88 -2.37 8.63
N CYS A 87 -6.00 -2.56 7.65
CA CYS A 87 -5.19 -1.54 7.03
C CYS A 87 -5.59 -1.35 5.57
N ARG A 88 -5.46 -0.12 5.07
CA ARG A 88 -5.67 0.22 3.67
C ARG A 88 -4.59 1.17 3.19
N VAL A 89 -3.98 0.85 2.07
CA VAL A 89 -2.97 1.68 1.40
C VAL A 89 -3.48 2.07 0.02
N SER A 90 -3.60 3.37 -0.22
CA SER A 90 -4.02 3.91 -1.51
C SER A 90 -2.80 4.26 -2.37
N LEU A 91 -2.68 3.65 -3.54
CA LEU A 91 -1.56 3.74 -4.49
C LEU A 91 -1.90 4.58 -5.73
N TYR A 92 -2.66 5.67 -5.55
CA TYR A 92 -3.07 6.55 -6.65
C TYR A 92 -1.87 7.07 -7.46
N ASN A 93 -2.14 7.61 -8.64
CA ASN A 93 -1.13 8.01 -9.63
C ASN A 93 0.04 8.83 -9.07
N ALA A 94 -0.20 9.74 -8.13
CA ALA A 94 0.85 10.59 -7.54
C ALA A 94 1.78 9.85 -6.55
N VAL A 95 1.41 8.66 -6.08
CA VAL A 95 2.26 7.81 -5.24
C VAL A 95 3.37 7.23 -6.11
N THR A 96 4.63 7.41 -5.69
CA THR A 96 5.80 6.91 -6.40
C THR A 96 6.14 5.48 -5.99
N ILE A 97 6.92 4.78 -6.81
CA ILE A 97 7.43 3.45 -6.46
C ILE A 97 8.34 3.48 -5.21
N ASP A 98 9.12 4.54 -5.04
CA ASP A 98 10.00 4.66 -3.87
C ASP A 98 9.20 4.89 -2.57
N ALA A 99 8.06 5.59 -2.63
CA ALA A 99 7.15 5.67 -1.50
C ALA A 99 6.59 4.27 -1.12
N VAL A 100 6.31 3.42 -2.10
CA VAL A 100 5.89 2.03 -1.86
C VAL A 100 7.03 1.21 -1.25
N LYS A 101 8.26 1.37 -1.72
CA LYS A 101 9.44 0.71 -1.12
C LYS A 101 9.66 1.13 0.33
N ASN A 102 9.53 2.43 0.64
CA ASN A 102 9.64 2.93 2.02
C ASN A 102 8.54 2.34 2.92
N LEU A 103 7.32 2.19 2.40
CA LEU A 103 6.25 1.49 3.10
C LEU A 103 6.61 0.01 3.35
N ILE A 104 7.11 -0.70 2.34
CA ILE A 104 7.53 -2.10 2.48
C ILE A 104 8.65 -2.24 3.52
N GLU A 105 9.63 -1.34 3.51
CA GLU A 105 10.72 -1.33 4.51
C GLU A 105 10.18 -1.12 5.93
N PHE A 106 9.20 -0.23 6.10
CA PHE A 106 8.51 -0.08 7.38
C PHE A 106 7.76 -1.37 7.77
N MET A 107 7.03 -1.98 6.84
CA MET A 107 6.27 -3.21 7.10
C MET A 107 7.19 -4.38 7.50
N ASP A 108 8.34 -4.51 6.84
CA ASP A 108 9.36 -5.51 7.15
C ASP A 108 9.95 -5.30 8.55
N LYS A 109 10.35 -4.07 8.89
CA LYS A 109 10.83 -3.73 10.24
C LYS A 109 9.77 -4.02 11.31
N PHE A 110 8.51 -3.69 11.03
CA PHE A 110 7.41 -3.98 11.94
C PHE A 110 7.22 -5.49 12.13
N ALA A 111 7.28 -6.28 11.06
CA ALA A 111 7.17 -7.73 11.12
C ALA A 111 8.29 -8.38 11.94
N GLN A 112 9.55 -8.00 11.69
CA GLN A 112 10.70 -8.49 12.43
C GLN A 112 10.62 -8.17 13.93
N LYS A 113 10.16 -6.97 14.29
CA LYS A 113 9.95 -6.57 15.69
C LYS A 113 8.87 -7.40 16.38
N THR A 114 7.89 -7.89 15.64
CA THR A 114 6.71 -8.60 16.16
C THR A 114 6.94 -10.11 16.32
N ASN A 115 8.14 -10.63 15.99
CA ASN A 115 8.52 -12.05 16.07
C ASN A 115 7.53 -12.99 15.34
N TYR A 116 7.13 -12.61 14.11
CA TYR A 116 6.30 -13.43 13.22
C TYR A 116 7.09 -13.88 11.98
#